data_AF-A0A501WKL6-F1
#
_entry.id   AF-A0A501WKL6-F1
#
_cell.length_a   1.000
_cell.length_b   1.000
_cell.length_c   1.000
_cell.angle_alpha   90.00
_cell.angle_beta   90.00
_cell.angle_gamma   90.00
#
_symmetry.space_group_name_H-M   'P 1'
#
loop_
_entity.id
_entity.type
_entity.pdbx_description
1 polymer ?
#
loop_
_entity_poly.entity_id
_entity_poly.type
_entity_poly.pdbx_seq_one_letter_code
_entity_poly.pdbx_strand_id
1 'polypeptide(L)'
;MSRLSISLTEPNAKWIKSLLESKEYTSTSDAINDLIRQARREESQHIDKVRSLLIEAEESLSRHGYSKLSVNDIWEIAKQRHTKNDD
;
A
#
# COMPACT_ATOMS: atom_id res chain seq x y z
N MET A 1 18.42 16.20 -15.34
CA MET A 1 17.92 16.32 -13.95
C MET A 1 18.18 17.74 -13.47
N SER A 2 17.21 18.38 -12.82
CA SER A 2 17.47 19.61 -12.05
C SER A 2 18.18 19.22 -10.75
N ARG A 3 19.21 19.97 -10.36
CA ARG A 3 19.92 19.73 -9.11
C ARG A 3 19.07 20.26 -7.96
N LEU A 4 18.66 19.38 -7.06
CA LEU A 4 17.99 19.74 -5.81
C LEU A 4 18.96 19.52 -4.64
N SER A 5 19.02 20.49 -3.73
CA SER A 5 19.72 20.35 -2.47
C SER A 5 18.70 19.97 -1.40
N ILE A 6 18.89 18.82 -0.76
CA ILE A 6 18.00 18.27 0.26
C ILE A 6 18.82 17.89 1.49
N SER A 7 18.28 18.16 2.68
CA SER A 7 18.86 17.76 3.95
C SER A 7 18.18 16.48 4.44
N LEU A 8 18.96 15.50 4.87
CA LEU A 8 18.47 14.25 5.41
C LEU A 8 18.76 14.19 6.91
N THR A 9 17.86 13.58 7.67
CA THR A 9 18.09 13.26 9.07
C THR A 9 19.24 12.26 9.21
N GLU A 10 19.98 12.33 10.32
CA GLU A 10 21.18 11.53 10.54
C GLU A 10 20.99 10.01 10.33
N PRO A 11 19.90 9.36 10.80
CA PRO A 11 19.69 7.93 10.56
C PRO A 11 19.53 7.60 9.07
N ASN A 12 18.80 8.43 8.32
CA ASN A 12 18.56 8.23 6.89
C ASN A 12 19.84 8.42 6.08
N ALA A 13 20.66 9.40 6.45
CA ALA A 13 21.96 9.62 5.82
C ALA A 13 22.89 8.41 6.03
N LYS A 14 22.95 7.86 7.26
CA LYS A 14 23.73 6.66 7.57
C LYS A 14 23.25 5.45 6.77
N TRP A 15 21.94 5.27 6.67
CA TRP A 15 21.36 4.17 5.90
C TRP A 15 21.70 4.28 4.40
N ILE A 16 21.51 5.45 3.77
CA ILE A 16 21.89 5.63 2.36
C ILE A 16 23.39 5.41 2.14
N LYS A 17 24.23 5.84 3.10
CA LYS A 17 25.67 5.57 3.04
C LYS A 17 25.96 4.06 3.05
N SER A 18 25.24 3.27 3.84
CA SER A 18 25.40 1.81 3.87
C SER A 18 25.03 1.14 2.54
N LEU A 19 24.04 1.67 1.81
CA LEU A 19 23.65 1.21 0.46
C LEU A 19 24.69 1.54 -0.62
N LEU A 20 25.44 2.63 -0.43
CA LEU A 20 26.60 2.96 -1.28
C LEU A 20 27.78 2.05 -0.97
N GLU A 21 28.01 1.75 0.30
CA GLU A 21 29.08 0.84 0.76
C GLU A 21 28.84 -0.60 0.28
N SER A 22 27.58 -1.05 0.19
CA SER A 22 27.21 -2.35 -0.38
C SER A 22 27.38 -2.42 -1.91
N LYS A 23 27.72 -1.30 -2.57
CA LYS A 23 27.80 -1.16 -4.05
C LYS A 23 26.50 -1.46 -4.79
N GLU A 24 25.36 -1.45 -4.09
CA GLU A 24 24.04 -1.54 -4.72
C GLU A 24 23.74 -0.29 -5.55
N TYR A 25 24.29 0.86 -5.15
CA TYR A 25 24.11 2.14 -5.84
C TYR A 25 25.44 2.85 -6.10
N THR A 26 25.51 3.53 -7.24
CA THR A 26 26.68 4.31 -7.68
C THR A 26 26.73 5.72 -7.08
N SER A 27 25.58 6.27 -6.67
CA SER A 27 25.47 7.63 -6.14
C SER A 27 24.30 7.75 -5.18
N THR A 28 24.42 8.65 -4.21
CA THR A 28 23.32 9.06 -3.32
C THR A 28 22.09 9.48 -4.13
N SER A 29 22.29 10.18 -5.26
CA SER A 29 21.18 10.60 -6.12
C SER A 29 20.48 9.42 -6.76
N ASP A 30 21.19 8.35 -7.12
CA ASP A 30 20.58 7.16 -7.71
C ASP A 30 19.71 6.43 -6.68
N ALA A 31 20.25 6.21 -5.47
CA ALA A 31 19.50 5.60 -4.37
C ALA A 31 18.23 6.39 -4.02
N ILE A 32 18.33 7.72 -3.93
CA ILE A 32 17.17 8.58 -3.63
C ILE A 32 16.15 8.56 -4.77
N ASN A 33 16.61 8.61 -6.03
CA ASN A 33 15.70 8.55 -7.17
C ASN A 33 14.95 7.21 -7.25
N ASP A 34 15.62 6.10 -6.93
CA ASP A 34 14.98 4.80 -6.89
C ASP A 34 13.97 4.67 -5.75
N LEU A 35 14.26 5.23 -4.57
CA LEU A 35 13.29 5.32 -3.49
C LEU A 35 12.06 6.16 -3.87
N ILE A 36 12.26 7.29 -4.56
CA ILE A 36 11.15 8.11 -5.07
C ILE A 36 10.31 7.31 -6.07
N ARG A 37 10.94 6.54 -6.97
CA ARG A 37 10.21 5.69 -7.92
C ARG A 37 9.42 4.60 -7.19
N GLN A 38 10.00 3.99 -6.16
CA GLN A 38 9.32 2.99 -5.35
C GLN A 38 8.10 3.58 -4.63
N ALA A 39 8.28 4.69 -3.91
CA ALA A 39 7.19 5.35 -3.20
C ALA A 39 6.03 5.74 -4.14
N ARG A 40 6.34 6.27 -5.34
CA ARG A 40 5.31 6.61 -6.34
C ARG A 40 4.56 5.38 -6.85
N ARG A 41 5.25 4.25 -7.02
CA ARG A 41 4.61 2.99 -7.44
C ARG A 41 3.68 2.48 -6.34
N GLU A 42 4.15 2.45 -5.09
CA GLU A 42 3.37 2.01 -3.93
C GLU A 42 2.11 2.88 -3.74
N GLU A 43 2.26 4.20 -3.84
CA GLU A 43 1.14 5.14 -3.78
C GLU A 43 0.12 4.88 -4.91
N SER A 44 0.60 4.73 -6.15
CA SER A 44 -0.27 4.47 -7.30
C SER A 44 -1.01 3.13 -7.14
N GLN A 45 -0.30 2.07 -6.75
CA GLN A 45 -0.88 0.75 -6.52
C GLN A 45 -1.91 0.76 -5.40
N HIS A 46 -1.64 1.49 -4.32
CA HIS A 46 -2.60 1.64 -3.21
C HIS A 46 -3.88 2.34 -3.68
N ILE A 47 -3.74 3.46 -4.41
CA ILE A 47 -4.87 4.20 -4.94
C ILE A 47 -5.68 3.33 -5.92
N ASP A 48 -5.01 2.63 -6.83
CA ASP A 48 -5.67 1.79 -7.82
C ASP A 48 -6.39 0.60 -7.17
N LYS A 49 -5.83 0.01 -6.11
CA LYS A 49 -6.49 -1.01 -5.31
C LYS A 49 -7.75 -0.49 -4.62
N VAL A 50 -7.68 0.70 -4.01
CA VAL A 50 -8.86 1.31 -3.37
C VAL A 50 -9.93 1.61 -4.40
N ARG A 51 -9.55 2.13 -5.57
CA ARG A 51 -10.48 2.39 -6.67
C ARG A 51 -11.13 1.11 -7.19
N SER A 52 -10.37 0.03 -7.39
CA SER A 52 -10.94 -1.22 -7.90
C SER A 52 -11.93 -1.82 -6.91
N LEU A 53 -11.63 -1.79 -5.60
CA LEU A 53 -12.54 -2.23 -4.55
C LEU A 53 -13.83 -1.37 -4.49
N LEU A 54 -13.72 -0.06 -4.68
CA LEU A 54 -14.88 0.83 -4.75
C LEU A 54 -15.76 0.53 -5.96
N ILE A 55 -15.16 0.35 -7.14
CA ILE A 55 -15.90 0.00 -8.36
C ILE A 55 -16.63 -1.34 -8.18
N GLU A 56 -15.94 -2.36 -7.64
CA GLU A 56 -16.54 -3.66 -7.36
C GLU A 56 -17.73 -3.54 -6.39
N ALA A 57 -17.58 -2.71 -5.34
CA ALA A 57 -18.65 -2.44 -4.39
C ALA A 57 -19.84 -1.72 -5.05
N GLU A 58 -19.59 -0.72 -5.90
CA GLU A 58 -20.63 0.03 -6.63
C GLU A 58 -21.38 -0.86 -7.62
N GLU A 59 -20.68 -1.73 -8.36
CA GLU A 59 -21.30 -2.70 -9.26
C GLU A 59 -22.14 -3.73 -8.48
N SER A 60 -21.61 -4.23 -7.36
CA SER A 60 -22.33 -5.15 -6.49
C SER A 60 -23.59 -4.51 -5.91
N LEU A 61 -23.48 -3.24 -5.50
CA LEU A 61 -24.59 -2.44 -5.01
C LEU A 61 -25.66 -2.22 -6.08
N SER A 62 -25.25 -1.92 -7.32
CA SER A 62 -26.16 -1.78 -8.46
C SER A 62 -26.90 -3.09 -8.77
N ARG A 63 -26.22 -4.24 -8.67
CA ARG A 63 -26.78 -5.57 -8.96
C ARG A 63 -27.67 -6.14 -7.86
N HIS A 64 -27.25 -6.03 -6.59
CA HIS A 64 -27.90 -6.72 -5.45
C HIS A 64 -28.63 -5.76 -4.51
N GLY A 65 -28.44 -4.45 -4.65
CA GLY A 65 -28.95 -3.44 -3.73
C GLY A 65 -28.19 -3.39 -2.41
N TYR A 66 -28.62 -2.50 -1.51
CA TYR A 66 -28.04 -2.39 -0.18
C TYR A 66 -28.33 -3.64 0.66
N SER A 67 -27.33 -4.08 1.43
CA SER A 67 -27.54 -5.11 2.43
C SER A 67 -28.56 -4.64 3.46
N LYS A 68 -29.53 -5.50 3.77
CA LYS A 68 -30.53 -5.28 4.85
C LYS A 68 -30.08 -5.90 6.17
N LEU A 69 -28.90 -6.51 6.22
CA LEU A 69 -28.39 -7.20 7.40
C LEU A 69 -28.01 -6.17 8.48
N SER A 70 -28.41 -6.45 9.71
CA SER A 70 -27.95 -5.72 10.88
C SER A 70 -26.50 -6.08 11.20
N VAL A 71 -25.82 -5.23 11.97
CA VAL A 71 -24.47 -5.48 12.48
C VAL A 71 -24.39 -6.82 13.23
N ASN A 72 -25.44 -7.16 14.00
CA ASN A 72 -25.50 -8.43 14.72
C ASN A 72 -25.59 -9.63 13.77
N ASP A 73 -26.37 -9.54 12.69
CA ASP A 73 -26.51 -10.62 11.72
C ASP A 73 -25.19 -10.89 10.99
N ILE A 74 -24.46 -9.81 10.63
CA ILE A 74 -23.13 -9.92 10.00
C ILE A 74 -22.15 -10.60 10.94
N TRP A 75 -22.19 -10.29 12.23
CA TRP A 75 -21.34 -10.88 13.25
C TRP A 75 -21.60 -12.37 13.45
N GLU A 76 -22.86 -12.80 13.48
CA GLU A 76 -23.23 -14.21 13.58
C GLU A 76 -22.80 -15.00 12.33
N ILE A 77 -23.00 -14.44 11.13
CA ILE A 77 -22.53 -15.05 9.88
C ILE A 77 -21.00 -15.19 9.89
N ALA A 78 -20.26 -14.18 10.34
CA ALA A 78 -18.81 -14.24 10.41
C ALA A 78 -18.32 -15.33 11.36
N LYS A 79 -18.93 -15.45 12.55
CA LYS A 79 -18.61 -16.51 13.52
C LYS A 79 -18.85 -17.91 12.93
N GLN A 80 -19.99 -18.13 12.29
CA GLN A 80 -20.32 -19.42 11.67
C GLN A 80 -19.36 -19.80 10.53
N ARG A 81 -18.85 -18.81 9.78
CA ARG A 81 -17.84 -19.03 8.74
C ARG A 81 -16.49 -19.44 9.32
N HIS A 82 -16.07 -18.81 10.41
CA HIS A 82 -14.83 -19.18 11.09
C HIS A 82 -14.88 -20.60 11.65
N THR A 83 -15.95 -20.97 12.36
CA THR A 83 -16.08 -22.32 12.94
C THR A 83 -16.16 -23.43 11.89
N LYS A 84 -16.66 -23.15 10.69
CA LYS A 84 -16.73 -24.13 9.57
C LYS A 84 -15.42 -24.33 8.81
N ASN A 85 -14.47 -23.40 8.93
CA ASN A 85 -13.18 -23.48 8.25
C ASN A 85 -12.09 -24.15 9.12
N ASP A 86 -12.39 -24.34 10.41
CA ASP A 86 -11.54 -25.01 11.39
C ASP A 86 -11.87 -26.53 11.53
N ASP A 87 -12.90 -27.03 10.83
CA ASP A 87 -13.24 -28.46 10.63
C ASP A 87 -12.74 -28.95 9.26
#